data_AF-A0A3C0L985-F1
#
_entry.id   AF-A0A3C0L985-F1
#
_cell.length_a   1.000
_cell.length_b   1.000
_cell.length_c   1.000
_cell.angle_alpha   90.00
_cell.angle_beta   90.00
_cell.angle_gamma   90.00
#
_symmetry.space_group_name_H-M   'P 1'
#
loop_
_entity.id
_entity.type
_entity.pdbx_description
1 polymer ?
#
loop_
_entity_poly.entity_id
_entity_poly.type
_entity_poly.pdbx_seq_one_letter_code
_entity_poly.pdbx_strand_id
1 'polypeptide(L)'
;MIKLIEKQKIIITYFQKGKSQRQIAREMDLNRRTVAKYVKDYERKKTQLADSKENTNQEELIADIVEDPRYDTSNRKKVKLTEEIIDRIKFYL
;
A
#
# COMPACT_ATOMS: atom_id res chain seq x y z
N MET A 1 7.35 -5.27 6.81
CA MET A 1 6.96 -4.36 5.70
C MET A 1 7.87 -4.70 4.54
N ILE A 2 7.35 -4.75 3.31
CA ILE A 2 8.21 -5.08 2.15
C ILE A 2 9.13 -3.90 1.83
N LYS A 3 10.26 -4.15 1.19
CA LYS A 3 11.17 -3.10 0.71
C LYS A 3 10.60 -2.44 -0.56
N LEU A 4 11.01 -1.21 -0.84
CA LEU A 4 10.65 -0.51 -2.08
C LEU A 4 10.97 -1.34 -3.33
N ILE A 5 12.15 -1.95 -3.37
CA ILE A 5 12.57 -2.82 -4.48
C ILE A 5 11.59 -3.98 -4.70
N GLU A 6 11.01 -4.52 -3.63
CA GLU A 6 10.03 -5.61 -3.72
C GLU A 6 8.69 -5.11 -4.26
N LYS A 7 8.22 -3.94 -3.80
CA LYS A 7 7.03 -3.25 -4.32
C LYS A 7 7.16 -3.01 -5.83
N GLN A 8 8.30 -2.46 -6.27
CA GLN A 8 8.58 -2.19 -7.68
C GLN A 8 8.62 -3.47 -8.51
N LYS A 9 9.31 -4.50 -8.02
CA LYS A 9 9.37 -5.81 -8.69
C LYS A 9 7.99 -6.41 -8.88
N ILE A 10 7.09 -6.32 -7.89
CA ILE A 10 5.69 -6.78 -8.00
C ILE A 10 4.98 -6.07 -9.17
N ILE A 11 5.05 -4.74 -9.21
CA ILE A 11 4.38 -3.92 -10.23
C ILE A 11 4.94 -4.28 -11.62
N ILE A 12 6.27 -4.30 -11.78
CA ILE A 12 6.94 -4.59 -13.05
C ILE A 12 6.63 -6.02 -13.53
N THR A 13 6.72 -7.03 -12.65
CA THR A 13 6.44 -8.43 -13.04
C THR A 13 4.99 -8.66 -13.44
N TYR A 14 4.04 -7.97 -12.81
CA TYR A 14 2.64 -8.07 -13.18
C TYR A 14 2.34 -7.38 -14.52
N PHE A 15 2.73 -6.10 -14.66
CA PHE A 15 2.32 -5.30 -15.83
C PHE A 15 3.19 -5.50 -17.07
N GLN A 16 4.50 -5.73 -16.92
CA GLN A 16 5.39 -5.91 -18.07
C GLN A 16 5.55 -7.39 -18.45
N LYS A 17 5.59 -8.29 -17.45
CA LYS A 17 5.83 -9.73 -17.69
C LYS A 17 4.56 -10.58 -17.70
N GLY A 18 3.39 -9.99 -17.43
CA GLY A 18 2.10 -10.68 -17.47
C GLY A 18 1.94 -11.81 -16.45
N LYS A 19 2.76 -11.83 -15.39
CA LYS A 19 2.71 -12.92 -14.40
C LYS A 19 1.49 -12.78 -13.50
N SER A 20 0.87 -13.90 -13.16
CA SER A 20 -0.24 -13.89 -12.21
C SER A 20 0.23 -13.51 -10.80
N GLN A 21 -0.65 -12.89 -10.00
CA GLN A 21 -0.35 -12.55 -8.60
C GLN A 21 0.10 -13.77 -7.78
N ARG A 22 -0.42 -14.97 -8.10
CA ARG A 22 -0.01 -16.23 -7.45
C ARG A 22 1.42 -16.61 -7.80
N GLN A 23 1.84 -16.42 -9.05
CA GLN A 23 3.19 -16.71 -9.49
C GLN A 23 4.18 -15.74 -8.85
N ILE A 24 3.88 -14.44 -8.84
CA ILE A 24 4.71 -13.41 -8.20
C ILE A 24 4.89 -13.69 -6.71
N ALA A 25 3.80 -14.05 -6.01
CA ALA A 25 3.84 -14.41 -4.59
C ALA A 25 4.78 -15.59 -4.29
N ARG A 26 4.77 -16.62 -5.15
CA ARG A 26 5.67 -17.78 -5.02
C ARG A 26 7.11 -17.43 -5.33
N GLU A 27 7.36 -16.67 -6.39
CA GLU A 27 8.71 -16.31 -6.83
C GLU A 27 9.42 -15.36 -5.86
N MET A 28 8.66 -14.47 -5.21
CA MET A 28 9.21 -13.47 -4.28
C MET A 28 9.12 -13.89 -2.81
N ASP A 29 8.57 -15.07 -2.52
CA ASP A 29 8.26 -15.54 -1.16
C ASP A 29 7.47 -14.50 -0.34
N LEU A 30 6.43 -13.94 -0.96
CA LEU A 30 5.57 -12.93 -0.35
C LEU A 30 4.14 -13.44 -0.21
N ASN A 31 3.43 -12.91 0.79
CA ASN A 31 2.01 -13.18 0.92
C ASN A 31 1.25 -12.64 -0.31
N ARG A 32 0.42 -13.49 -0.92
CA ARG A 32 -0.44 -13.14 -2.06
C ARG A 32 -1.28 -11.88 -1.81
N ARG A 33 -1.74 -11.66 -0.57
CA ARG A 33 -2.52 -10.45 -0.21
C ARG A 33 -1.69 -9.17 -0.37
N THR A 34 -0.40 -9.23 -0.08
CA THR A 34 0.54 -8.12 -0.28
C THR A 34 0.70 -7.81 -1.75
N VAL A 35 0.93 -8.84 -2.59
CA VAL A 35 1.02 -8.69 -4.04
C VAL A 35 -0.27 -8.10 -4.61
N ALA A 36 -1.42 -8.65 -4.22
CA ALA A 36 -2.73 -8.18 -4.66
C ALA A 36 -3.00 -6.72 -4.26
N LYS A 37 -2.58 -6.31 -3.06
CA LYS A 37 -2.70 -4.92 -2.59
C LYS A 37 -1.98 -3.97 -3.54
N TYR A 38 -0.68 -4.20 -3.78
CA TYR A 38 0.13 -3.29 -4.60
C TYR A 38 -0.29 -3.27 -6.07
N VAL A 39 -0.70 -4.42 -6.62
CA VAL A 39 -1.27 -4.46 -7.97
C VAL A 39 -2.55 -3.62 -8.06
N LYS A 40 -3.51 -3.83 -7.15
CA LYS A 40 -4.78 -3.10 -7.16
C LYS A 40 -4.60 -1.60 -6.90
N ASP A 41 -3.71 -1.24 -5.98
CA ASP A 41 -3.42 0.17 -5.69
C ASP A 41 -2.88 0.88 -6.94
N TYR A 42 -1.96 0.23 -7.67
CA TYR A 42 -1.44 0.76 -8.93
C TYR A 42 -2.50 0.80 -10.04
N GLU A 43 -3.33 -0.25 -10.20
CA GLU A 43 -4.45 -0.24 -11.16
C GLU A 43 -5.42 0.91 -10.88
N ARG A 44 -5.81 1.10 -9.62
CA ARG A 44 -6.73 2.18 -9.21
C ARG A 44 -6.16 3.56 -9.53
N LYS A 45 -4.88 3.79 -9.22
CA LYS A 45 -4.22 5.06 -9.56
C LYS A 45 -4.15 5.25 -11.07
N LYS A 46 -3.78 4.21 -11.82
CA LYS A 46 -3.75 4.24 -13.28
C LYS A 46 -5.12 4.55 -13.89
N THR A 47 -6.21 4.00 -13.36
CA THR A 47 -7.57 4.31 -13.85
C THR A 47 -8.00 5.73 -13.50
N GLN A 48 -7.77 6.16 -12.25
CA GLN A 48 -8.08 7.53 -11.82
C GLN A 48 -7.38 8.58 -12.69
N LEU A 49 -6.15 8.28 -13.11
CA LEU A 49 -5.35 9.14 -13.97
C LEU A 49 -5.73 9.04 -15.46
N ALA A 50 -6.28 7.92 -15.91
CA ALA A 50 -6.80 7.84 -17.28
C ALA A 50 -8.07 8.68 -17.46
N ASP A 51 -8.84 8.85 -16.37
CA ASP A 51 -10.08 9.62 -16.36
C ASP A 51 -9.84 11.14 -16.23
N SER A 52 -8.68 11.57 -15.71
CA SER A 52 -8.26 12.98 -15.69
C SER A 52 -7.61 13.39 -17.01
N LYS A 53 -8.17 14.40 -17.70
CA LYS A 53 -7.74 14.85 -19.05
C LYS A 53 -6.39 15.60 -19.09
N GLU A 54 -5.61 15.63 -18.02
CA GLU A 54 -4.48 16.56 -17.86
C GLU A 54 -3.12 15.86 -17.95
N ASN A 55 -2.15 16.44 -18.66
CA ASN A 55 -0.84 15.81 -18.94
C ASN A 55 0.08 15.62 -17.71
N THR A 56 -0.35 16.03 -16.52
CA THR A 56 0.33 15.82 -15.22
C THR A 56 0.31 14.36 -14.74
N ASN A 57 -0.45 13.49 -15.42
CA ASN A 57 -0.77 12.14 -14.99
C ASN A 57 0.41 11.14 -14.91
N GLN A 58 1.51 11.33 -15.65
CA GLN A 58 2.63 10.37 -15.63
C GLN A 58 3.53 10.54 -14.39
N GLU A 59 3.68 11.77 -13.89
CA GLU A 59 4.54 12.06 -12.74
C GLU A 59 3.99 11.40 -11.46
N GLU A 60 2.67 11.37 -11.29
CA GLU A 60 2.02 10.74 -10.14
C GLU A 60 2.16 9.20 -10.13
N LEU A 61 2.14 8.55 -11.31
CA LEU A 61 2.41 7.12 -11.42
C LEU A 61 3.87 6.79 -11.09
N ILE A 62 4.79 7.63 -11.55
CA ILE A 62 6.23 7.48 -11.25
C ILE A 62 6.46 7.68 -9.75
N ALA A 63 5.82 8.69 -9.15
CA ALA A 63 5.88 8.93 -7.72
C ALA A 63 5.42 7.70 -6.91
N ASP A 64 4.31 7.06 -7.29
CA ASP A 64 3.84 5.86 -6.58
C ASP A 64 4.81 4.66 -6.70
N ILE A 65 5.54 4.53 -7.80
CA ILE A 65 6.55 3.47 -7.97
C ILE A 65 7.78 3.75 -7.11
N VAL A 66 8.15 5.01 -6.93
CA VAL A 66 9.36 5.44 -6.19
C VAL A 66 9.10 5.58 -4.70
N GLU A 67 7.86 5.87 -4.29
CA GLU A 67 7.53 6.09 -2.89
C GLU A 67 7.55 4.79 -2.07
N ASP A 68 8.15 4.89 -0.88
CA ASP A 68 8.28 3.77 0.05
C ASP A 68 6.91 3.18 0.44
N PRO A 69 6.80 1.85 0.53
CA PRO A 69 5.57 1.21 1.01
C PRO A 69 5.27 1.67 2.44
N ARG A 70 4.11 2.29 2.66
CA ARG A 70 3.64 2.72 3.99
C ARG A 70 2.51 1.84 4.53
N TYR A 71 2.48 1.63 5.84
CA TYR A 71 1.42 0.89 6.52
C TYR A 71 0.26 1.86 6.77
N ASP A 72 -0.96 1.42 6.48
CA ASP A 72 -2.14 2.20 6.81
C ASP A 72 -2.48 2.02 8.30
N THR A 73 -2.27 3.08 9.07
CA THR A 73 -2.58 3.12 10.50
C THR A 73 -3.88 3.86 10.81
N SER A 74 -4.62 4.34 9.80
CA SER A 74 -5.85 5.14 9.99
C SER A 74 -6.90 4.42 10.83
N ASN A 75 -7.05 3.11 10.64
CA ASN A 75 -8.00 2.28 11.37
C ASN A 75 -7.54 1.87 12.78
N ARG A 76 -6.30 2.21 13.18
CA ARG A 76 -5.74 1.79 14.47
C ARG A 76 -6.25 2.71 15.58
N LYS A 77 -7.11 2.19 16.44
CA LYS A 77 -7.60 2.86 17.65
C LYS A 77 -7.00 2.29 18.92
N LYS A 78 -6.90 3.11 19.97
CA LYS A 78 -6.46 2.68 21.30
C LYS A 78 -7.56 1.84 21.96
N VAL A 79 -7.51 0.52 21.79
CA VAL A 79 -8.54 -0.41 22.30
C VAL A 79 -8.62 -0.40 23.83
N LYS A 80 -7.50 -0.18 24.51
CA LYS A 80 -7.39 -0.25 25.97
C LYS A 80 -7.41 1.12 26.66
N LEU A 81 -7.43 2.22 25.92
CA LEU A 81 -7.46 3.57 26.51
C LEU A 81 -8.91 4.07 26.49
N THR A 82 -9.72 3.58 27.41
CA THR A 82 -11.08 4.08 27.63
C THR A 82 -11.06 5.41 28.37
N GLU A 83 -12.17 6.16 28.30
CA GLU A 83 -12.33 7.42 29.06
C GLU A 83 -12.12 7.19 30.56
N GLU A 84 -12.68 6.11 31.12
CA GLU A 84 -12.46 5.70 32.51
C GLU A 84 -10.97 5.53 32.88
N ILE A 85 -10.18 4.94 31.97
CA ILE A 85 -8.74 4.76 32.18
C ILE A 85 -8.01 6.11 32.08
N ILE A 86 -8.43 7.00 31.18
CA ILE A 86 -7.88 8.35 31.08
C ILE A 86 -8.14 9.12 32.37
N ASP A 87 -9.36 9.06 32.90
CA ASP A 87 -9.74 9.75 34.13
C ASP A 87 -9.02 9.17 35.34
N ARG A 88 -8.85 7.84 35.40
CA ARG A 88 -8.03 7.20 36.42
C ARG A 88 -6.57 7.63 36.35
N ILE A 89 -5.99 7.77 35.17
CA ILE A 89 -4.61 8.27 35.01
C ILE A 89 -4.51 9.72 35.50
N LYS A 90 -5.47 10.58 35.12
CA LYS A 90 -5.51 11.98 35.56
C LYS A 90 -5.69 12.14 37.07
N PHE A 91 -6.42 11.21 37.72
CA PHE A 91 -6.63 11.25 39.16
C PHE A 91 -5.34 11.09 39.98
N TYR A 92 -4.34 10.37 39.46
CA TYR A 92 -3.05 10.13 40.13
C TYR A 92 -1.90 11.04 39.66
N LEU A 93 -2.19 12.03 38.80
CA LEU A 93 -1.25 13.03 38.30
C LEU A 93 -1.49 14.37 39.00
#